data_AF-A0A9E3B871-F1
#
_entry.id   AF-A0A9E3B871-F1
#
_cell.length_a   1.000
_cell.length_b   1.000
_cell.length_c   1.000
_cell.angle_alpha   90.00
_cell.angle_beta   90.00
_cell.angle_gamma   90.00
#
_symmetry.space_group_name_H-M   'P 1'
#
loop_
_entity.id
_entity.type
_entity.pdbx_description
1 polymer ?
#
loop_
_entity_poly.entity_id
_entity_poly.type
_entity_poly.pdbx_seq_one_letter_code
_entity_poly.pdbx_strand_id
1 'polypeptide(L)'
;MGEQVRALLDGTATERWTLLQQPRGRFISDDERAVTTIKGIKALPSELELPYNMRGIDYLLGNPPYVSAGESDENLLYRTAIWNFGVYHFLHQRWDLFVPFFERNLQFLRPNAGRLSLIVSRGIETEGYAKELRRLLSTQYRILQIDFFPRLRLFQDAAIENTIVTIENGMPDEEHEVIRRKHLQADCQQFETLPPVTQLEADEQLFRWRYDRALDLNMLQGSIPLCAIVYIGTGVEAQSKESLDPTVANKRQKLFTLDNVFLEQNAKHPTRPTEYVDDGVLGNDVDRYYLRRMRYVAYEKYRPQMRRPRHIALFRTTEKLLLGETSGGYYDRAGLFANHSVQVVVPWAALEASRATEEKGIKTVLRESRQIVGINDDLSPISALFDLRYLLGIINSQFIRRYLAANKLEGTREGRIYPDVWKRLPIKVAPDERQRQVAELVDTIQAHYKQLSSLATPITLAANIAHHSRSIQSYLARGDIRFVGESSTTIAERPMLRDGHLMLRRQPLAYLEAPDEPGLLRYVELYLTQLHPELQKLSWAQARQQIQVPPTLEAVHEFMLAIDAIETQKQEMRTTITALLAEVEELVEAIYSEPADSGKMESIDKLRKKNKGAELF
;
A
#
# COMPACT_ATOMS: atom_id res chain seq x y z
N MET A 1 10.75 22.92 -17.48
CA MET A 1 11.14 21.56 -17.90
C MET A 1 11.74 21.59 -19.30
N GLY A 2 11.00 21.97 -20.36
CA GLY A 2 11.55 22.10 -21.72
C GLY A 2 12.58 23.23 -21.91
N GLU A 3 12.42 24.38 -21.24
CA GLU A 3 13.33 25.53 -21.39
C GLU A 3 14.72 25.33 -20.78
N GLN A 4 14.85 24.59 -19.67
CA GLN A 4 16.18 24.30 -19.08
C GLN A 4 16.94 23.24 -19.87
N VAL A 5 16.23 22.25 -20.43
CA VAL A 5 16.83 21.23 -21.31
C VAL A 5 17.23 21.85 -22.65
N ARG A 6 16.39 22.72 -23.23
CA ARG A 6 16.76 23.53 -24.41
C ARG A 6 17.91 24.48 -24.14
N ALA A 7 17.94 25.18 -23.00
CA ALA A 7 19.06 26.06 -22.65
C ALA A 7 20.40 25.31 -22.48
N LEU A 8 20.37 24.03 -22.06
CA LEU A 8 21.54 23.15 -21.97
C LEU A 8 21.99 22.60 -23.33
N LEU A 9 21.04 22.28 -24.22
CA LEU A 9 21.32 21.81 -25.60
C LEU A 9 21.77 22.95 -26.53
N ASP A 10 21.22 24.15 -26.35
CA ASP A 10 21.51 25.36 -27.13
C ASP A 10 22.82 26.06 -26.69
N GLY A 11 23.56 25.46 -25.74
CA GLY A 11 24.86 25.99 -25.26
C GLY A 11 24.76 27.32 -24.50
N THR A 12 23.58 27.71 -24.03
CA THR A 12 23.34 28.96 -23.29
C THR A 12 23.38 28.79 -21.76
N ALA A 13 23.37 27.55 -21.27
CA ALA A 13 23.65 27.22 -19.87
C ALA A 13 25.15 26.98 -19.66
N THR A 14 25.79 27.81 -18.83
CA THR A 14 27.25 27.83 -18.68
C THR A 14 27.86 26.76 -17.78
N GLU A 15 27.09 25.95 -17.04
CA GLU A 15 27.67 24.94 -16.15
C GLU A 15 26.83 23.64 -16.12
N ARG A 16 27.52 22.47 -16.14
CA ARG A 16 27.02 21.21 -15.54
C ARG A 16 26.46 21.55 -14.15
N TRP A 17 25.69 20.67 -13.48
CA TRP A 17 25.67 20.80 -12.02
C TRP A 17 27.12 20.71 -11.53
N THR A 18 27.73 21.86 -11.26
CA THR A 18 28.98 21.99 -10.55
C THR A 18 28.61 21.46 -9.17
N LEU A 19 28.97 20.20 -8.90
CA LEU A 19 28.91 19.54 -7.59
C LEU A 19 29.66 20.32 -6.48
N LEU A 20 30.02 21.60 -6.70
CA LEU A 20 31.06 22.34 -5.99
C LEU A 20 30.80 23.87 -5.91
N GLN A 21 29.58 24.32 -5.63
CA GLN A 21 29.36 25.64 -5.01
C GLN A 21 28.19 25.51 -4.00
N GLN A 22 28.33 25.57 -2.67
CA GLN A 22 29.22 26.27 -1.74
C GLN A 22 29.30 25.50 -0.39
N PRO A 23 30.24 25.82 0.52
CA PRO A 23 29.97 25.71 1.95
C PRO A 23 29.67 27.08 2.55
N ARG A 24 28.49 27.21 3.18
CA ARG A 24 28.29 28.20 4.25
C ARG A 24 29.30 27.88 5.36
N GLY A 25 30.00 28.93 5.83
CA GLY A 25 31.13 28.84 6.73
C GLY A 25 31.02 27.80 7.85
N ARG A 26 31.93 26.82 7.81
CA ARG A 26 32.37 25.99 8.94
C ARG A 26 33.85 25.63 8.70
N PHE A 27 34.58 25.45 9.80
CA PHE A 27 36.00 25.14 9.83
C PHE A 27 36.32 23.90 8.99
N ILE A 28 37.30 24.05 8.11
CA ILE A 28 37.80 23.03 7.19
C ILE A 28 38.95 22.29 7.89
N SER A 29 38.91 20.96 8.00
CA SER A 29 40.00 20.16 8.58
C SER A 29 41.25 20.13 7.67
N ASP A 30 42.42 19.72 8.19
CA ASP A 30 43.62 19.60 7.35
C ASP A 30 43.49 18.48 6.28
N ASP A 31 42.67 17.46 6.54
CA ASP A 31 42.28 16.45 5.54
C ASP A 31 41.38 17.05 4.45
N GLU A 32 40.43 17.92 4.83
CA GLU A 32 39.63 18.66 3.84
C GLU A 32 40.50 19.66 3.05
N ARG A 33 41.53 20.26 3.66
CA ARG A 33 42.52 21.07 2.93
C ARG A 33 43.33 20.22 1.97
N ALA A 34 43.74 19.01 2.33
CA ALA A 34 44.38 18.10 1.39
C ALA A 34 43.44 17.81 0.21
N VAL A 35 42.17 17.48 0.47
CA VAL A 35 41.15 17.18 -0.56
C VAL A 35 40.75 18.41 -1.40
N THR A 36 40.72 19.62 -0.83
CA THR A 36 40.44 20.87 -1.57
C THR A 36 41.66 21.48 -2.23
N THR A 37 42.87 21.15 -1.79
CA THR A 37 44.13 21.50 -2.49
C THR A 37 44.40 20.52 -3.63
N ILE A 38 43.80 19.32 -3.57
CA ILE A 38 43.53 18.42 -4.70
C ILE A 38 42.45 19.01 -5.66
N LYS A 39 42.43 20.34 -5.84
CA LYS A 39 41.68 20.98 -6.93
C LYS A 39 42.36 20.79 -8.30
N GLY A 40 43.61 20.32 -8.33
CA GLY A 40 44.40 20.18 -9.55
C GLY A 40 44.69 18.74 -10.03
N ILE A 41 44.54 17.72 -9.19
CA ILE A 41 44.94 16.35 -9.54
C ILE A 41 44.00 15.35 -8.86
N LYS A 42 42.97 14.87 -9.58
CA LYS A 42 42.33 13.55 -9.38
C LYS A 42 42.50 12.96 -7.96
N ALA A 43 41.53 13.20 -7.09
CA ALA A 43 41.49 12.71 -5.70
C ALA A 43 41.32 11.18 -5.58
N LEU A 44 42.19 10.43 -6.22
CA LEU A 44 42.37 9.02 -6.00
C LEU A 44 42.97 8.83 -4.59
N PRO A 45 42.68 7.71 -3.91
CA PRO A 45 43.48 7.29 -2.76
C PRO A 45 44.97 7.41 -3.09
N SER A 46 45.83 7.71 -2.11
CA SER A 46 47.29 7.82 -2.30
C SER A 46 47.92 6.56 -2.93
N GLU A 47 47.22 5.42 -2.88
CA GLU A 47 47.61 4.15 -3.52
C GLU A 47 47.30 4.08 -5.02
N LEU A 48 46.50 4.99 -5.55
CA LEU A 48 46.06 5.06 -6.95
C LEU A 48 46.67 6.31 -7.59
N GLU A 49 47.94 6.25 -7.98
CA GLU A 49 48.53 7.28 -8.84
C GLU A 49 48.10 7.02 -10.29
N LEU A 50 47.20 7.86 -10.84
CA LEU A 50 46.92 7.79 -12.28
C LEU A 50 48.10 8.42 -13.05
N PRO A 51 48.59 7.76 -14.12
CA PRO A 51 49.62 8.32 -14.99
C PRO A 51 49.29 9.76 -15.43
N TYR A 52 50.31 10.59 -15.58
CA TYR A 52 50.19 12.03 -15.90
C TYR A 52 49.31 12.33 -17.13
N ASN A 53 49.18 11.37 -18.05
CA ASN A 53 48.41 11.48 -19.29
C ASN A 53 46.97 10.97 -19.20
N MET A 54 46.59 10.28 -18.12
CA MET A 54 45.20 9.87 -17.95
C MET A 54 44.36 11.08 -17.53
N ARG A 55 43.12 11.16 -18.00
CA ARG A 55 42.14 12.21 -17.61
C ARG A 55 41.04 11.71 -16.66
N GLY A 56 41.11 10.44 -16.25
CA GLY A 56 40.22 9.79 -15.29
C GLY A 56 40.34 8.27 -15.42
N ILE A 57 39.47 7.54 -14.74
CA ILE A 57 39.35 6.08 -14.80
C ILE A 57 38.46 5.68 -15.98
N ASP A 58 38.90 4.70 -16.76
CA ASP A 58 38.16 4.22 -17.93
C ASP A 58 37.00 3.30 -17.55
N TYR A 59 37.21 2.42 -16.56
CA TYR A 59 36.20 1.49 -16.06
C TYR A 59 36.28 1.41 -14.55
N LEU A 60 35.17 1.68 -13.87
CA LEU A 60 35.02 1.49 -12.44
C LEU A 60 33.90 0.47 -12.21
N LEU A 61 34.24 -0.63 -11.53
CA LEU A 61 33.30 -1.68 -11.16
C LEU A 61 33.24 -1.74 -9.63
N GLY A 62 32.07 -1.96 -9.06
CA GLY A 62 31.94 -2.02 -7.61
C GLY A 62 30.67 -2.67 -7.10
N ASN A 63 30.76 -3.14 -5.86
CA ASN A 63 29.65 -3.64 -5.07
C ASN A 63 29.72 -2.92 -3.72
N PRO A 64 29.12 -1.72 -3.57
CA PRO A 64 29.18 -0.96 -2.33
C PRO A 64 28.70 -1.79 -1.13
N PRO A 65 29.21 -1.51 0.08
CA PRO A 65 28.82 -2.24 1.28
C PRO A 65 27.34 -2.07 1.62
N TYR A 66 26.69 -3.15 2.03
CA TYR A 66 25.28 -3.15 2.44
C TYR A 66 25.14 -3.06 3.95
N VAL A 67 24.83 -1.86 4.46
CA VAL A 67 24.63 -1.65 5.90
C VAL A 67 23.36 -0.86 6.16
N SER A 68 22.50 -1.41 7.01
CA SER A 68 21.19 -0.84 7.35
C SER A 68 21.32 0.45 8.15
N ALA A 69 20.50 1.45 7.78
CA ALA A 69 20.45 2.76 8.43
C ALA A 69 19.75 2.68 9.80
N GLY A 70 20.46 2.17 10.82
CA GLY A 70 20.05 2.27 12.23
C GLY A 70 20.15 1.00 13.08
N GLU A 71 20.96 0.01 12.70
CA GLU A 71 21.06 -1.26 13.45
C GLU A 71 22.03 -1.25 14.64
N SER A 72 22.97 -0.30 14.72
CA SER A 72 23.94 -0.22 15.83
C SER A 72 24.47 1.21 16.06
N ASP A 73 25.00 1.46 17.26
CA ASP A 73 25.71 2.70 17.60
C ASP A 73 26.95 2.90 16.72
N GLU A 74 27.64 1.82 16.35
CA GLU A 74 28.75 1.83 15.39
C GLU A 74 28.30 2.31 14.00
N ASN A 75 27.12 1.88 13.55
CA ASN A 75 26.56 2.34 12.27
C ASN A 75 26.27 3.84 12.28
N LEU A 76 25.83 4.37 13.42
CA LEU A 76 25.62 5.80 13.58
C LEU A 76 26.94 6.57 13.54
N LEU A 77 28.02 6.04 14.13
CA LEU A 77 29.33 6.71 14.17
C LEU A 77 29.90 6.95 12.78
N TYR A 78 30.07 5.93 11.94
CA TYR A 78 30.68 6.13 10.62
C TYR A 78 29.75 6.90 9.67
N ARG A 79 28.42 6.73 9.77
CA ARG A 79 27.47 7.51 8.97
C ARG A 79 27.51 8.99 9.33
N THR A 80 27.68 9.29 10.61
CA THR A 80 27.89 10.66 11.10
C THR A 80 29.23 11.20 10.57
N ALA A 81 30.28 10.38 10.53
CA ALA A 81 31.54 10.78 9.91
C ALA A 81 31.37 11.10 8.41
N ILE A 82 30.73 10.22 7.63
CA ILE A 82 30.44 10.45 6.20
C ILE A 82 29.62 11.73 5.99
N TRP A 83 28.62 11.98 6.84
CA TRP A 83 27.83 13.20 6.78
C TRP A 83 28.68 14.45 7.08
N ASN A 84 29.51 14.38 8.13
CA ASN A 84 30.34 15.48 8.58
C ASN A 84 31.51 15.79 7.64
N PHE A 85 31.87 14.87 6.75
CA PHE A 85 32.84 15.14 5.69
C PHE A 85 32.41 16.29 4.76
N GLY A 86 31.12 16.62 4.67
CA GLY A 86 30.64 17.82 3.96
C GLY A 86 30.78 17.82 2.44
N VAL A 87 31.29 16.74 1.83
CA VAL A 87 31.51 16.62 0.38
C VAL A 87 30.38 15.90 -0.37
N TYR A 88 29.41 15.33 0.34
CA TYR A 88 28.31 14.56 -0.23
C TYR A 88 27.00 15.34 -0.19
N HIS A 89 26.39 15.55 -1.35
CA HIS A 89 25.21 16.39 -1.55
C HIS A 89 23.91 15.61 -1.54
N PHE A 90 23.96 14.30 -1.84
CA PHE A 90 22.76 13.48 -1.97
C PHE A 90 22.38 12.71 -0.69
N LEU A 91 23.05 12.99 0.43
CA LEU A 91 22.73 12.36 1.71
C LEU A 91 21.44 12.96 2.29
N HIS A 92 20.33 12.24 2.13
CA HIS A 92 19.02 12.66 2.65
C HIS A 92 18.28 11.50 3.32
N GLN A 93 17.39 11.81 4.27
CA GLN A 93 16.58 10.81 4.97
C GLN A 93 17.44 9.66 5.55
N ARG A 94 16.97 8.41 5.45
CA ARG A 94 17.74 7.19 5.78
C ARG A 94 18.45 6.67 4.53
N TRP A 95 19.44 7.40 4.04
CA TRP A 95 20.20 7.07 2.84
C TRP A 95 20.98 5.74 2.94
N ASP A 96 21.18 5.06 1.80
CA ASP A 96 21.99 3.84 1.68
C ASP A 96 23.41 4.18 1.20
N LEU A 97 24.40 3.35 1.56
CA LEU A 97 25.82 3.55 1.24
C LEU A 97 26.12 3.56 -0.25
N PHE A 98 25.27 2.97 -1.11
CA PHE A 98 25.49 3.13 -2.55
C PHE A 98 25.44 4.60 -3.01
N VAL A 99 24.72 5.48 -2.30
CA VAL A 99 24.57 6.89 -2.67
C VAL A 99 25.92 7.65 -2.67
N PRO A 100 26.68 7.69 -1.56
CA PRO A 100 27.99 8.33 -1.56
C PRO A 100 29.00 7.62 -2.50
N PHE A 101 28.85 6.32 -2.73
CA PHE A 101 29.70 5.59 -3.69
C PHE A 101 29.46 6.05 -5.14
N PHE A 102 28.20 6.22 -5.57
CA PHE A 102 27.93 6.84 -6.87
C PHE A 102 28.51 8.25 -6.92
N GLU A 103 28.19 9.09 -5.94
CA GLU A 103 28.64 10.49 -5.93
C GLU A 103 30.16 10.62 -6.02
N ARG A 104 30.90 9.73 -5.36
CA ARG A 104 32.37 9.70 -5.40
C ARG A 104 32.91 9.11 -6.70
N ASN A 105 32.41 7.95 -7.12
CA ASN A 105 32.93 7.23 -8.29
C ASN A 105 32.73 8.03 -9.58
N LEU A 106 31.62 8.76 -9.70
CA LEU A 106 31.34 9.64 -10.84
C LEU A 106 32.42 10.71 -11.04
N GLN A 107 33.00 11.23 -9.97
CA GLN A 107 34.06 12.25 -10.02
C GLN A 107 35.39 11.71 -10.56
N PHE A 108 35.60 10.39 -10.52
CA PHE A 108 36.84 9.76 -10.97
C PHE A 108 36.81 9.31 -12.42
N LEU A 109 35.64 9.21 -13.03
CA LEU A 109 35.51 8.70 -14.40
C LEU A 109 36.15 9.63 -15.43
N ARG A 110 36.81 9.03 -16.42
CA ARG A 110 37.30 9.76 -17.59
C ARG A 110 36.12 10.50 -18.26
N PRO A 111 36.21 11.83 -18.51
CA PRO A 111 35.16 12.56 -19.19
C PRO A 111 34.85 11.98 -20.58
N ASN A 112 33.57 11.96 -20.93
CA ASN A 112 32.97 11.53 -22.20
C ASN A 112 33.23 10.07 -22.62
N ALA A 113 33.85 9.25 -21.76
CA ALA A 113 34.18 7.87 -22.15
C ALA A 113 34.39 6.89 -20.97
N GLY A 114 34.56 7.38 -19.74
CA GLY A 114 34.71 6.52 -18.56
C GLY A 114 33.38 5.87 -18.20
N ARG A 115 33.40 4.60 -17.82
CA ARG A 115 32.22 3.81 -17.49
C ARG A 115 32.21 3.36 -16.04
N LEU A 116 31.03 3.36 -15.45
CA LEU A 116 30.80 2.90 -14.08
C LEU A 116 29.74 1.81 -14.12
N SER A 117 29.99 0.69 -13.44
CA SER A 117 28.98 -0.33 -13.18
C SER A 117 28.97 -0.70 -11.71
N LEU A 118 27.84 -0.44 -11.04
CA LEU A 118 27.68 -0.77 -9.62
C LEU A 118 26.56 -1.78 -9.43
N ILE A 119 26.83 -2.81 -8.62
CA ILE A 119 25.81 -3.69 -8.03
C ILE A 119 25.35 -3.00 -6.75
N VAL A 120 24.10 -2.55 -6.71
CA VAL A 120 23.57 -1.78 -5.57
C VAL A 120 22.28 -2.41 -5.04
N SER A 121 21.79 -1.92 -3.91
CA SER A 121 20.52 -2.39 -3.38
C SER A 121 19.38 -1.92 -4.28
N ARG A 122 18.28 -2.68 -4.30
CA ARG A 122 17.02 -2.32 -4.97
C ARG A 122 16.48 -0.96 -4.58
N GLY A 123 16.96 -0.37 -3.49
CA GLY A 123 16.60 0.97 -3.06
C GLY A 123 16.81 2.04 -4.15
N ILE A 124 17.76 1.86 -5.07
CA ILE A 124 17.95 2.77 -6.20
C ILE A 124 16.70 2.86 -7.10
N GLU A 125 15.91 1.79 -7.22
CA GLU A 125 14.75 1.73 -8.11
C GLU A 125 13.64 2.70 -7.72
N THR A 126 13.37 2.80 -6.41
CA THR A 126 12.13 3.47 -5.94
C THR A 126 12.28 4.31 -4.67
N GLU A 127 13.34 4.15 -3.87
CA GLU A 127 13.39 4.81 -2.56
C GLU A 127 13.54 6.32 -2.70
N GLY A 128 12.88 7.04 -1.76
CA GLY A 128 12.83 8.50 -1.76
C GLY A 128 14.21 9.14 -1.57
N TYR A 129 15.09 8.53 -0.77
CA TYR A 129 16.46 9.03 -0.56
C TYR A 129 17.33 8.97 -1.82
N ALA A 130 17.00 8.10 -2.78
CA ALA A 130 17.78 7.93 -4.02
C ALA A 130 17.25 8.78 -5.19
N LYS A 131 16.18 9.58 -4.97
CA LYS A 131 15.52 10.38 -6.01
C LYS A 131 16.45 11.36 -6.71
N GLU A 132 17.19 12.16 -5.96
CA GLU A 132 18.12 13.13 -6.55
C GLU A 132 19.27 12.46 -7.30
N LEU A 133 19.74 11.30 -6.81
CA LEU A 133 20.73 10.50 -7.53
C LEU A 133 20.17 9.97 -8.86
N ARG A 134 18.96 9.40 -8.87
CA ARG A 134 18.30 8.97 -10.13
C ARG A 134 18.17 10.14 -11.11
N ARG A 135 17.76 11.32 -10.64
CA ARG A 135 17.65 12.54 -11.46
C ARG A 135 18.99 12.95 -12.05
N LEU A 136 20.07 12.95 -11.24
CA LEU A 136 21.43 13.22 -11.72
C LEU A 136 21.83 12.23 -12.82
N LEU A 137 21.69 10.93 -12.55
CA LEU A 137 22.08 9.88 -13.49
C LEU A 137 21.28 9.97 -14.80
N SER A 138 19.98 10.25 -14.72
CA SER A 138 19.10 10.29 -15.90
C SER A 138 19.32 11.54 -16.77
N THR A 139 19.84 12.63 -16.21
CA THR A 139 19.98 13.92 -16.92
C THR A 139 21.41 14.29 -17.28
N GLN A 140 22.43 13.77 -16.57
CA GLN A 140 23.82 14.19 -16.74
C GLN A 140 24.81 13.07 -17.10
N TYR A 141 24.35 11.82 -17.10
CA TYR A 141 25.15 10.64 -17.42
C TYR A 141 24.42 9.79 -18.44
N ARG A 142 25.13 9.14 -19.34
CA ARG A 142 24.53 8.25 -20.35
C ARG A 142 24.36 6.87 -19.73
N ILE A 143 23.14 6.48 -19.42
CA ILE A 143 22.84 5.19 -18.81
C ILE A 143 22.84 4.14 -19.92
N LEU A 144 23.82 3.24 -19.88
CA LEU A 144 23.99 2.23 -20.90
C LEU A 144 23.05 1.04 -20.65
N GLN A 145 22.96 0.59 -19.40
CA GLN A 145 22.21 -0.59 -19.04
C GLN A 145 21.71 -0.54 -17.59
N ILE A 146 20.52 -1.08 -17.36
CA ILE A 146 20.02 -1.42 -16.02
C ILE A 146 19.52 -2.86 -16.00
N ASP A 147 20.07 -3.63 -15.06
CA ASP A 147 19.67 -5.01 -14.81
C ASP A 147 18.91 -5.11 -13.49
N PHE A 148 17.70 -5.65 -13.58
CA PHE A 148 16.78 -5.83 -12.46
C PHE A 148 16.71 -7.29 -12.06
N PHE A 149 16.73 -7.55 -10.74
CA PHE A 149 16.71 -8.88 -10.15
C PHE A 149 15.52 -9.08 -9.19
N PRO A 150 14.27 -8.85 -9.65
CA PRO A 150 13.12 -8.85 -8.74
C PRO A 150 12.91 -10.24 -8.12
N ARG A 151 12.93 -10.31 -6.78
CA ARG A 151 12.82 -11.57 -6.00
C ARG A 151 13.93 -12.58 -6.25
N LEU A 152 15.06 -12.17 -6.82
CA LEU A 152 16.24 -13.00 -7.00
C LEU A 152 17.31 -12.61 -5.97
N ARG A 153 17.98 -13.60 -5.39
CA ARG A 153 19.13 -13.39 -4.51
C ARG A 153 20.41 -13.62 -5.29
N LEU A 154 21.18 -12.55 -5.51
CA LEU A 154 22.50 -12.65 -6.14
C LEU A 154 23.54 -13.23 -5.18
N PHE A 155 23.37 -13.01 -3.87
CA PHE A 155 24.30 -13.44 -2.84
C PHE A 155 23.53 -14.28 -1.81
N GLN A 156 24.00 -15.49 -1.51
CA GLN A 156 23.30 -16.42 -0.61
C GLN A 156 23.20 -15.89 0.83
N ASP A 157 24.25 -15.18 1.27
CA ASP A 157 24.39 -14.68 2.64
C ASP A 157 23.71 -13.32 2.87
N ALA A 158 23.15 -12.69 1.83
CA ALA A 158 22.49 -11.40 1.92
C ALA A 158 21.00 -11.49 1.54
N ALA A 159 20.12 -11.01 2.42
CA ALA A 159 18.69 -10.91 2.16
C ALA A 159 18.31 -9.60 1.43
N ILE A 160 19.16 -9.15 0.50
CA ILE A 160 19.02 -7.87 -0.20
C ILE A 160 18.81 -8.14 -1.68
N GLU A 161 17.76 -7.56 -2.25
CA GLU A 161 17.56 -7.55 -3.69
C GLU A 161 18.46 -6.48 -4.32
N ASN A 162 18.97 -6.77 -5.51
CA ASN A 162 19.97 -5.94 -6.17
C ASN A 162 19.48 -5.36 -7.50
N THR A 163 20.12 -4.27 -7.89
CA THR A 163 20.02 -3.67 -9.22
C THR A 163 21.45 -3.39 -9.70
N ILE A 164 21.75 -3.69 -10.96
CA ILE A 164 23.02 -3.30 -11.57
C ILE A 164 22.77 -2.12 -12.48
N VAL A 165 23.54 -1.06 -12.30
CA VAL A 165 23.43 0.16 -13.10
C VAL A 165 24.76 0.42 -13.77
N THR A 166 24.76 0.43 -15.10
CA THR A 166 25.92 0.74 -15.94
C THR A 166 25.72 2.06 -16.66
N ILE A 167 26.67 2.98 -16.50
CA ILE A 167 26.63 4.32 -17.10
C ILE A 167 27.96 4.67 -17.75
N GLU A 168 27.93 5.72 -18.56
CA GLU A 168 29.10 6.40 -19.10
C GLU A 168 29.09 7.88 -18.71
N ASN A 169 30.27 8.44 -18.47
CA ASN A 169 30.50 9.85 -18.12
C ASN A 169 30.34 10.79 -19.32
N GLY A 170 29.21 10.72 -20.01
CA GLY A 170 28.79 11.63 -21.08
C GLY A 170 27.31 11.99 -20.91
N MET A 171 26.86 13.07 -21.52
CA MET A 171 25.42 13.38 -21.55
C MET A 171 24.69 12.35 -22.42
N PRO A 172 23.43 11.99 -22.11
CA PRO A 172 22.60 11.23 -23.05
C PRO A 172 22.23 12.09 -24.26
N ASP A 173 22.21 11.47 -25.44
CA ASP A 173 21.65 12.08 -26.65
C ASP A 173 20.10 12.09 -26.57
N GLU A 174 19.43 12.93 -27.36
CA GLU A 174 17.95 13.04 -27.37
C GLU A 174 17.25 11.71 -27.63
N GLU A 175 17.83 10.88 -28.49
CA GLU A 175 17.30 9.58 -28.89
C GLU A 175 17.94 8.40 -28.13
N HIS A 176 18.74 8.67 -27.09
CA HIS A 176 19.45 7.60 -26.38
C HIS A 176 18.48 6.68 -25.63
N GLU A 177 18.36 5.45 -26.11
CA GLU A 177 17.57 4.39 -25.47
C GLU A 177 18.40 3.60 -24.46
N VAL A 178 17.85 3.40 -23.26
CA VAL A 178 18.50 2.63 -22.20
C VAL A 178 18.19 1.15 -22.35
N ILE A 179 19.22 0.29 -22.34
CA ILE A 179 19.02 -1.17 -22.30
C ILE A 179 18.53 -1.54 -20.90
N ARG A 180 17.36 -2.17 -20.83
CA ARG A 180 16.76 -2.63 -19.57
C ARG A 180 16.54 -4.14 -19.62
N ARG A 181 16.98 -4.85 -18.58
CA ARG A 181 16.86 -6.31 -18.50
C ARG A 181 16.26 -6.73 -17.18
N LYS A 182 15.29 -7.63 -17.23
CA LYS A 182 14.74 -8.29 -16.06
C LYS A 182 15.27 -9.72 -16.05
N HIS A 183 16.13 -10.01 -15.08
CA HIS A 183 16.70 -11.34 -14.93
C HIS A 183 15.67 -12.31 -14.35
N LEU A 184 15.68 -13.53 -14.89
CA LEU A 184 14.86 -14.65 -14.45
C LEU A 184 15.64 -15.59 -13.52
N GLN A 185 16.97 -15.54 -13.58
CA GLN A 185 17.90 -16.30 -12.75
C GLN A 185 19.05 -15.42 -12.27
N ALA A 186 19.65 -15.78 -11.14
CA ALA A 186 20.74 -15.00 -10.52
C ALA A 186 22.10 -15.12 -11.25
N ASP A 187 22.20 -16.02 -12.24
CA ASP A 187 23.43 -16.27 -13.02
C ASP A 187 23.66 -15.28 -14.17
N CYS A 188 22.74 -14.33 -14.33
CA CYS A 188 22.71 -13.33 -15.39
C CYS A 188 22.58 -13.89 -16.82
N GLN A 189 22.33 -15.19 -16.99
CA GLN A 189 22.25 -15.84 -18.31
C GLN A 189 20.84 -15.78 -18.90
N GLN A 190 19.82 -15.84 -18.05
CA GLN A 190 18.43 -15.81 -18.46
C GLN A 190 17.77 -14.50 -18.07
N PHE A 191 17.40 -13.70 -19.07
CA PHE A 191 16.72 -12.43 -18.87
C PHE A 191 15.69 -12.14 -19.96
N GLU A 192 14.71 -11.33 -19.58
CA GLU A 192 13.74 -10.68 -20.45
C GLU A 192 14.25 -9.27 -20.77
N THR A 193 14.47 -8.96 -22.05
CA THR A 193 14.75 -7.58 -22.48
C THR A 193 13.45 -6.77 -22.39
N LEU A 194 13.48 -5.71 -21.59
CA LEU A 194 12.35 -4.81 -21.42
C LEU A 194 12.30 -3.82 -22.60
N PRO A 195 11.11 -3.27 -22.94
CA PRO A 195 10.98 -2.31 -24.02
C PRO A 195 11.97 -1.15 -23.85
N PRO A 196 12.64 -0.72 -24.94
CA PRO A 196 13.55 0.41 -24.87
C PRO A 196 12.80 1.67 -24.51
N VAL A 197 13.48 2.55 -23.77
CA VAL A 197 12.90 3.82 -23.33
C VAL A 197 13.95 4.91 -23.49
N THR A 198 13.56 5.99 -24.13
CA THR A 198 14.37 7.19 -24.28
C THR A 198 14.69 7.79 -22.90
N GLN A 199 15.98 7.92 -22.61
CA GLN A 199 16.45 8.27 -21.27
C GLN A 199 15.90 9.61 -20.79
N LEU A 200 16.03 10.65 -21.62
CA LEU A 200 15.63 12.01 -21.27
C LEU A 200 14.12 12.18 -21.09
N GLU A 201 13.32 11.33 -21.76
CA GLU A 201 11.87 11.37 -21.65
C GLU A 201 11.35 10.66 -20.40
N ALA A 202 11.98 9.54 -20.00
CA ALA A 202 11.56 8.76 -18.85
C ALA A 202 12.11 9.27 -17.51
N ASP A 203 13.22 10.02 -17.52
CA ASP A 203 13.87 10.56 -16.33
C ASP A 203 14.02 9.45 -15.25
N GLU A 204 13.64 9.68 -14.00
CA GLU A 204 13.81 8.68 -12.95
C GLU A 204 12.97 7.39 -13.14
N GLN A 205 11.99 7.36 -14.04
CA GLN A 205 11.14 6.18 -14.27
C GLN A 205 11.90 5.01 -14.91
N LEU A 206 13.02 5.27 -15.58
CA LEU A 206 13.85 4.23 -16.19
C LEU A 206 14.42 3.23 -15.18
N PHE A 207 14.51 3.61 -13.91
CA PHE A 207 14.93 2.75 -12.81
C PHE A 207 13.83 1.81 -12.31
N ARG A 208 12.66 1.78 -12.95
CA ARG A 208 11.55 0.91 -12.59
C ARG A 208 11.38 -0.16 -13.66
N TRP A 209 11.64 -1.41 -13.30
CA TRP A 209 11.56 -2.51 -14.27
C TRP A 209 10.16 -2.70 -14.86
N ARG A 210 9.11 -2.34 -14.14
CA ARG A 210 7.71 -2.38 -14.60
C ARG A 210 7.26 -1.12 -15.35
N TYR A 211 8.11 -0.11 -15.53
CA TYR A 211 7.70 1.12 -16.20
C TYR A 211 7.19 0.83 -17.62
N ASP A 212 5.96 1.25 -17.88
CA ASP A 212 5.25 1.10 -19.14
C ASP A 212 4.82 2.48 -19.63
N ARG A 213 5.63 3.06 -20.52
CA ARG A 213 5.44 4.41 -21.06
C ARG A 213 4.17 4.50 -21.91
N ALA A 214 3.89 3.50 -22.73
CA ALA A 214 2.72 3.51 -23.61
C ALA A 214 1.44 3.54 -22.75
N LEU A 215 1.38 2.71 -21.70
CA LEU A 215 0.29 2.74 -20.75
C LEU A 215 0.21 4.09 -20.01
N ASP A 216 1.33 4.66 -19.56
CA ASP A 216 1.33 5.95 -18.84
C ASP A 216 0.78 7.10 -19.71
N LEU A 217 1.19 7.18 -20.98
CA LEU A 217 0.68 8.17 -21.93
C LEU A 217 -0.81 7.99 -22.21
N ASN A 218 -1.25 6.75 -22.44
CA ASN A 218 -2.67 6.43 -22.68
C ASN A 218 -3.53 6.79 -21.47
N MET A 219 -3.06 6.49 -20.26
CA MET A 219 -3.73 6.83 -19.00
C MET A 219 -3.88 8.34 -18.80
N LEU A 220 -2.91 9.15 -19.24
CA LEU A 220 -2.95 10.60 -19.13
C LEU A 220 -3.89 11.25 -20.15
N GLN A 221 -4.13 10.61 -21.29
CA GLN A 221 -4.94 11.18 -22.37
C GLN A 221 -6.41 11.30 -21.98
N GLY A 222 -6.90 12.54 -21.91
CA GLY A 222 -8.29 12.82 -21.53
C GLY A 222 -8.58 12.55 -20.06
N SER A 223 -7.56 12.61 -19.21
CA SER A 223 -7.67 12.37 -17.77
C SER A 223 -7.30 13.61 -16.96
N ILE A 224 -7.76 13.65 -15.71
CA ILE A 224 -7.39 14.65 -14.71
C ILE A 224 -6.87 13.96 -13.45
N PRO A 225 -5.90 14.52 -12.71
CA PRO A 225 -5.46 13.93 -11.44
C PRO A 225 -6.63 13.81 -10.46
N LEU A 226 -6.71 12.69 -9.73
CA LEU A 226 -7.77 12.45 -8.74
C LEU A 226 -7.87 13.58 -7.70
N CYS A 227 -6.76 14.21 -7.30
CA CYS A 227 -6.78 15.33 -6.37
C CYS A 227 -7.51 16.58 -6.88
N ALA A 228 -7.76 16.69 -8.20
CA ALA A 228 -8.61 17.75 -8.75
C ALA A 228 -10.10 17.56 -8.38
N ILE A 229 -10.49 16.32 -8.10
CA ILE A 229 -11.89 15.92 -7.90
C ILE A 229 -12.19 15.80 -6.41
N VAL A 230 -11.26 15.27 -5.63
CA VAL A 230 -11.46 14.92 -4.22
C VAL A 230 -10.29 15.34 -3.34
N TYR A 231 -10.59 15.65 -2.08
CA TYR A 231 -9.63 15.63 -0.98
C TYR A 231 -9.18 14.19 -0.70
N ILE A 232 -7.90 13.96 -0.43
CA ILE A 232 -7.36 12.67 0.03
C ILE A 232 -6.40 12.91 1.18
N GLY A 233 -6.64 12.25 2.31
CA GLY A 233 -5.75 12.30 3.46
C GLY A 233 -5.92 11.12 4.40
N THR A 234 -4.96 10.89 5.30
CA THR A 234 -5.07 9.85 6.33
C THR A 234 -6.13 10.21 7.36
N GLY A 235 -6.78 9.21 7.95
CA GLY A 235 -7.70 9.37 9.07
C GLY A 235 -7.06 9.87 10.36
N VAL A 236 -7.72 9.56 11.47
CA VAL A 236 -7.37 10.04 12.81
C VAL A 236 -6.16 9.29 13.39
N GLU A 237 -5.17 10.02 13.89
CA GLU A 237 -4.13 9.45 14.74
C GLU A 237 -4.67 9.27 16.17
N ALA A 238 -5.36 8.15 16.38
CA ALA A 238 -6.10 7.83 17.61
C ALA A 238 -5.18 7.49 18.80
N GLN A 239 -4.44 8.48 19.29
CA GLN A 239 -3.53 8.40 20.42
C GLN A 239 -3.34 9.76 21.07
N SER A 240 -2.92 9.78 22.33
CA SER A 240 -2.60 11.02 23.05
C SER A 240 -1.40 11.78 22.44
N LYS A 241 -1.38 13.10 22.65
CA LYS A 241 -0.21 13.94 22.35
C LYS A 241 0.93 13.58 23.31
N GLU A 242 2.14 13.47 22.76
CA GLU A 242 3.34 13.14 23.53
C GLU A 242 3.60 14.07 24.72
N SER A 243 3.22 15.35 24.60
CA SER A 243 3.37 16.36 25.66
C SER A 243 2.43 16.16 26.85
N LEU A 244 1.41 15.32 26.71
CA LEU A 244 0.42 15.00 27.74
C LEU A 244 0.64 13.59 28.35
N ASP A 245 1.57 12.83 27.79
CA ASP A 245 1.83 11.45 28.19
C ASP A 245 2.61 11.43 29.53
N PRO A 246 2.12 10.73 30.57
CA PRO A 246 2.85 10.58 31.82
C PRO A 246 4.12 9.74 31.65
N THR A 247 5.15 10.06 32.44
CA THR A 247 6.35 9.23 32.58
C THR A 247 6.21 8.38 33.82
N VAL A 248 6.16 7.06 33.64
CA VAL A 248 6.08 6.07 34.72
C VAL A 248 7.26 5.12 34.58
N ALA A 249 8.05 4.95 35.65
CA ALA A 249 9.25 4.11 35.66
C ALA A 249 10.23 4.43 34.50
N ASN A 250 10.54 5.72 34.30
CA ASN A 250 11.42 6.23 33.23
C ASN A 250 10.97 5.88 31.79
N LYS A 251 9.72 5.45 31.59
CA LYS A 251 9.13 5.20 30.29
C LYS A 251 7.90 6.07 30.10
N ARG A 252 7.83 6.73 28.94
CA ARG A 252 6.63 7.48 28.53
C ARG A 252 5.50 6.50 28.24
N GLN A 253 4.35 6.70 28.88
CA GLN A 253 3.15 5.89 28.66
C GLN A 253 2.05 6.75 28.04
N LYS A 254 1.35 6.23 27.03
CA LYS A 254 0.27 6.98 26.38
C LYS A 254 -0.92 7.08 27.31
N LEU A 255 -1.47 8.29 27.45
CA LEU A 255 -2.69 8.53 28.22
C LEU A 255 -3.90 7.76 27.65
N PHE A 256 -3.95 7.63 26.33
CA PHE A 256 -4.88 6.72 25.65
C PHE A 256 -4.29 6.25 24.32
N THR A 257 -4.79 5.11 23.86
CA THR A 257 -4.35 4.41 22.66
C THR A 257 -5.51 4.19 21.69
N LEU A 258 -5.24 3.51 20.58
CA LEU A 258 -6.22 3.19 19.54
C LEU A 258 -7.44 2.48 20.12
N ASP A 259 -7.22 1.49 20.99
CA ASP A 259 -8.28 0.64 21.54
C ASP A 259 -9.22 1.39 22.50
N ASN A 260 -8.77 2.54 23.02
CA ASN A 260 -9.64 3.43 23.80
C ASN A 260 -10.57 4.26 22.91
N VAL A 261 -10.14 4.56 21.68
CA VAL A 261 -10.89 5.42 20.75
C VAL A 261 -11.78 4.59 19.84
N PHE A 262 -11.32 3.42 19.39
CA PHE A 262 -12.00 2.51 18.48
C PHE A 262 -12.26 1.17 19.18
N LEU A 263 -13.49 0.96 19.62
CA LEU A 263 -13.91 -0.21 20.36
C LEU A 263 -14.54 -1.26 19.43
N GLU A 264 -14.09 -2.51 19.51
CA GLU A 264 -14.71 -3.60 18.76
C GLU A 264 -16.09 -3.93 19.29
N GLN A 265 -17.04 -4.14 18.36
CA GLN A 265 -18.36 -4.64 18.66
C GLN A 265 -18.25 -6.15 18.93
N ASN A 266 -18.23 -6.55 20.20
CA ASN A 266 -18.07 -7.95 20.60
C ASN A 266 -18.95 -8.30 21.80
N ALA A 267 -19.02 -9.60 22.14
CA ALA A 267 -19.84 -10.10 23.26
C ALA A 267 -19.45 -9.52 24.64
N LYS A 268 -18.26 -8.92 24.79
CA LYS A 268 -17.86 -8.23 26.04
C LYS A 268 -18.52 -6.87 26.20
N HIS A 269 -18.97 -6.27 25.10
CA HIS A 269 -19.71 -5.01 25.07
C HIS A 269 -21.08 -5.25 24.40
N PRO A 270 -22.01 -5.93 25.09
CA PRO A 270 -23.32 -6.28 24.52
C PRO A 270 -24.14 -5.03 24.17
N THR A 271 -23.85 -3.91 24.82
CA THR A 271 -24.44 -2.60 24.55
C THR A 271 -23.36 -1.55 24.32
N ARG A 272 -23.64 -0.61 23.42
CA ARG A 272 -22.76 0.50 23.06
C ARG A 272 -22.55 1.42 24.29
N PRO A 273 -21.30 1.66 24.74
CA PRO A 273 -21.06 2.59 25.84
C PRO A 273 -21.38 4.03 25.42
N THR A 274 -21.86 4.84 26.36
CA THR A 274 -22.44 6.16 26.09
C THR A 274 -21.46 7.16 25.49
N GLU A 275 -20.16 7.03 25.78
CA GLU A 275 -19.15 7.93 25.20
C GLU A 275 -18.78 7.65 23.74
N TYR A 276 -19.14 6.48 23.20
CA TYR A 276 -18.82 6.13 21.83
C TYR A 276 -19.97 6.52 20.91
N VAL A 277 -20.08 7.80 20.57
CA VAL A 277 -21.23 8.34 19.83
C VAL A 277 -21.16 8.17 18.30
N ASP A 278 -19.98 7.81 17.77
CA ASP A 278 -19.76 7.62 16.33
C ASP A 278 -19.41 6.16 15.99
N ASP A 279 -19.53 5.76 14.73
CA ASP A 279 -19.06 4.47 14.23
C ASP A 279 -17.83 4.68 13.33
N GLY A 280 -16.99 3.66 13.20
CA GLY A 280 -15.78 3.77 12.40
C GLY A 280 -15.06 2.45 12.10
N VAL A 281 -13.93 2.58 11.44
CA VAL A 281 -13.16 1.47 10.86
C VAL A 281 -11.65 1.67 10.98
N LEU A 282 -10.92 0.55 10.99
CA LEU A 282 -9.48 0.49 10.82
C LEU A 282 -9.11 -0.08 9.45
N GLY A 283 -7.82 -0.06 9.10
CA GLY A 283 -7.33 -0.52 7.80
C GLY A 283 -7.64 -1.99 7.50
N ASN A 284 -7.61 -2.86 8.51
CA ASN A 284 -7.97 -4.27 8.39
C ASN A 284 -9.49 -4.52 8.39
N ASP A 285 -10.30 -3.47 8.58
CA ASP A 285 -11.75 -3.54 8.54
C ASP A 285 -12.30 -3.14 7.15
N VAL A 286 -11.52 -2.39 6.35
CA VAL A 286 -11.89 -1.96 5.00
C VAL A 286 -11.35 -2.93 3.96
N ASP A 287 -12.18 -3.37 3.04
CA ASP A 287 -11.79 -4.18 1.88
C ASP A 287 -12.42 -3.63 0.59
N ARG A 288 -12.12 -4.25 -0.56
CA ARG A 288 -12.70 -3.87 -1.85
C ARG A 288 -14.22 -4.03 -1.81
N TYR A 289 -14.91 -2.90 -1.78
CA TYR A 289 -16.38 -2.76 -1.78
C TYR A 289 -17.09 -3.20 -0.50
N TYR A 290 -16.42 -3.73 0.52
CA TYR A 290 -17.10 -4.12 1.76
C TYR A 290 -16.30 -3.87 3.02
N LEU A 291 -17.01 -3.84 4.16
CA LEU A 291 -16.41 -3.73 5.48
C LEU A 291 -16.45 -5.10 6.17
N ARG A 292 -15.31 -5.54 6.70
CA ARG A 292 -15.19 -6.78 7.48
C ARG A 292 -15.85 -6.67 8.84
N ARG A 293 -15.84 -5.46 9.42
CA ARG A 293 -16.48 -5.13 10.70
C ARG A 293 -16.60 -3.62 10.85
N MET A 294 -17.43 -3.18 11.79
CA MET A 294 -17.50 -1.79 12.27
C MET A 294 -17.11 -1.73 13.74
N ARG A 295 -16.67 -0.55 14.19
CA ARG A 295 -16.24 -0.27 15.55
C ARG A 295 -16.99 0.93 16.10
N TYR A 296 -17.25 0.93 17.39
CA TYR A 296 -17.74 2.13 18.07
C TYR A 296 -16.58 3.12 18.26
N VAL A 297 -16.84 4.42 18.13
CA VAL A 297 -15.83 5.48 18.16
C VAL A 297 -16.18 6.57 19.17
N ALA A 298 -15.24 6.88 20.06
CA ALA A 298 -15.36 7.92 21.08
C ALA A 298 -14.54 9.18 20.70
N TYR A 299 -14.71 9.70 19.49
CA TYR A 299 -13.85 10.76 18.97
C TYR A 299 -13.92 12.04 19.81
N GLU A 300 -15.12 12.54 20.12
CA GLU A 300 -15.29 13.82 20.84
C GLU A 300 -14.71 13.76 22.26
N LYS A 301 -14.79 12.60 22.94
CA LYS A 301 -14.20 12.39 24.27
C LYS A 301 -12.67 12.59 24.26
N TYR A 302 -12.00 12.05 23.25
CA TYR A 302 -10.54 12.02 23.18
C TYR A 302 -9.92 13.17 22.36
N ARG A 303 -10.69 13.80 21.46
CA ARG A 303 -10.24 14.85 20.52
C ARG A 303 -9.39 15.96 21.17
N PRO A 304 -9.72 16.52 22.36
CA PRO A 304 -8.93 17.62 22.94
C PRO A 304 -7.46 17.25 23.23
N GLN A 305 -7.21 15.99 23.57
CA GLN A 305 -5.91 15.48 24.00
C GLN A 305 -5.21 14.64 22.92
N MET A 306 -5.85 14.51 21.75
CA MET A 306 -5.42 13.65 20.66
C MET A 306 -4.30 14.25 19.83
N ARG A 307 -3.37 13.41 19.38
CA ARG A 307 -2.34 13.79 18.42
C ARG A 307 -3.02 14.13 17.09
N ARG A 308 -2.86 15.37 16.62
CA ARG A 308 -3.36 15.85 15.32
C ARG A 308 -4.84 15.50 15.06
N PRO A 309 -5.78 16.08 15.85
CA PRO A 309 -7.21 15.88 15.60
C PRO A 309 -7.55 16.35 14.18
N ARG A 310 -8.47 15.63 13.55
CA ARG A 310 -8.94 15.90 12.18
C ARG A 310 -10.23 16.74 12.22
N HIS A 311 -10.47 17.50 11.17
CA HIS A 311 -11.72 18.24 11.06
C HIS A 311 -12.89 17.27 10.84
N ILE A 312 -14.00 17.48 11.56
CA ILE A 312 -15.14 16.55 11.59
C ILE A 312 -15.83 16.39 10.24
N ALA A 313 -15.75 17.40 9.35
CA ALA A 313 -16.34 17.32 8.00
C ALA A 313 -15.74 16.18 7.17
N LEU A 314 -14.51 15.74 7.46
CA LEU A 314 -13.91 14.60 6.77
C LEU A 314 -14.66 13.28 7.05
N PHE A 315 -15.34 13.18 8.19
CA PHE A 315 -16.06 11.97 8.59
C PHE A 315 -17.57 12.14 8.45
N ARG A 316 -18.11 13.30 8.85
CA ARG A 316 -19.56 13.58 8.81
C ARG A 316 -20.10 13.97 7.43
N THR A 317 -19.26 14.02 6.40
CA THR A 317 -19.76 14.07 5.01
C THR A 317 -20.44 12.74 4.70
N THR A 318 -21.71 12.82 4.27
CA THR A 318 -22.57 11.65 4.04
C THR A 318 -21.95 10.67 3.06
N GLU A 319 -21.44 11.17 1.93
CA GLU A 319 -20.87 10.34 0.86
C GLU A 319 -19.37 10.57 0.74
N LYS A 320 -18.60 9.51 0.98
CA LYS A 320 -17.13 9.55 0.89
C LYS A 320 -16.55 8.17 0.57
N LEU A 321 -15.27 8.11 0.25
CA LEU A 321 -14.55 6.83 0.15
C LEU A 321 -13.61 6.64 1.34
N LEU A 322 -13.49 5.38 1.74
CA LEU A 322 -12.53 4.90 2.74
C LEU A 322 -11.59 3.94 2.05
N LEU A 323 -10.30 4.27 1.98
CA LEU A 323 -9.28 3.43 1.33
C LEU A 323 -8.36 2.83 2.39
N GLY A 324 -8.43 1.52 2.58
CA GLY A 324 -7.44 0.79 3.35
C GLY A 324 -6.08 0.84 2.66
N GLU A 325 -5.01 0.97 3.44
CA GLU A 325 -3.66 1.15 2.92
C GLU A 325 -3.16 0.00 2.03
N THR A 326 -3.66 -1.22 2.23
CA THR A 326 -3.23 -2.45 1.52
C THR A 326 -4.37 -3.29 0.93
N SER A 327 -5.63 -3.00 1.25
CA SER A 327 -6.78 -3.86 0.94
C SER A 327 -7.62 -3.35 -0.24
N GLY A 328 -8.09 -2.10 -0.17
CA GLY A 328 -8.93 -1.47 -1.19
C GLY A 328 -9.83 -0.37 -0.64
N GLY A 329 -10.84 0.00 -1.41
CA GLY A 329 -11.77 1.07 -1.10
C GLY A 329 -13.19 0.60 -0.81
N TYR A 330 -13.89 1.37 0.01
CA TYR A 330 -15.31 1.24 0.32
C TYR A 330 -16.00 2.59 0.13
N TYR A 331 -17.20 2.58 -0.47
CA TYR A 331 -18.04 3.76 -0.57
C TYR A 331 -18.93 3.84 0.67
N ASP A 332 -18.71 4.89 1.45
CA ASP A 332 -19.34 5.09 2.74
C ASP A 332 -20.51 6.08 2.63
N ARG A 333 -21.64 5.65 3.18
CA ARG A 333 -22.88 6.44 3.35
C ARG A 333 -23.24 6.67 4.83
N ALA A 334 -22.47 6.09 5.76
CA ALA A 334 -22.79 6.06 7.18
C ALA A 334 -22.01 7.10 8.00
N GLY A 335 -21.17 7.92 7.36
CA GLY A 335 -20.41 8.94 8.07
C GLY A 335 -19.31 8.37 8.97
N LEU A 336 -18.76 7.21 8.61
CA LEU A 336 -17.81 6.46 9.43
C LEU A 336 -16.52 7.24 9.69
N PHE A 337 -16.04 7.17 10.93
CA PHE A 337 -14.70 7.59 11.32
C PHE A 337 -13.67 6.58 10.87
N ALA A 338 -12.48 7.07 10.53
CA ALA A 338 -11.40 6.22 10.08
C ALA A 338 -10.12 6.55 10.85
N ASN A 339 -9.36 5.54 11.26
CA ASN A 339 -8.04 5.79 11.85
C ASN A 339 -7.00 6.09 10.76
N HIS A 340 -5.78 6.44 11.18
CA HIS A 340 -4.67 6.78 10.28
C HIS A 340 -4.29 5.67 9.26
N SER A 341 -4.68 4.40 9.49
CA SER A 341 -4.44 3.30 8.54
C SER A 341 -5.49 3.22 7.42
N VAL A 342 -6.43 4.16 7.39
CA VAL A 342 -7.43 4.33 6.34
C VAL A 342 -7.31 5.76 5.82
N GLN A 343 -7.32 5.90 4.50
CA GLN A 343 -7.36 7.18 3.82
C GLN A 343 -8.81 7.58 3.58
N VAL A 344 -9.12 8.82 3.86
CA VAL A 344 -10.44 9.41 3.74
C VAL A 344 -10.44 10.26 2.48
N VAL A 345 -11.41 9.98 1.61
CA VAL A 345 -11.55 10.64 0.31
C VAL A 345 -12.90 11.35 0.25
N VAL A 346 -12.88 12.68 0.14
CA VAL A 346 -14.10 13.50 0.22
C VAL A 346 -14.18 14.42 -1.00
N PRO A 347 -15.33 14.56 -1.68
CA PRO A 347 -15.50 15.52 -2.77
C PRO A 347 -15.16 16.95 -2.35
N TRP A 348 -14.45 17.69 -3.20
CA TRP A 348 -14.22 19.12 -2.93
C TRP A 348 -15.55 19.89 -2.85
N ALA A 349 -16.51 19.55 -3.69
CA ALA A 349 -17.85 20.15 -3.67
C ALA A 349 -18.54 20.01 -2.29
N ALA A 350 -18.38 18.86 -1.62
CA ALA A 350 -18.96 18.64 -0.30
C ALA A 350 -18.22 19.42 0.81
N LEU A 351 -16.90 19.55 0.69
CA LEU A 351 -16.10 20.33 1.64
C LEU A 351 -16.35 21.84 1.50
N GLU A 352 -16.52 22.35 0.29
CA GLU A 352 -16.89 23.76 0.06
C GLU A 352 -18.31 24.04 0.57
N ALA A 353 -19.28 23.14 0.30
CA ALA A 353 -20.65 23.27 0.81
C ALA A 353 -20.72 23.33 2.35
N SER A 354 -19.81 22.63 3.04
CA SER A 354 -19.67 22.67 4.50
C SER A 354 -18.71 23.75 5.02
N ARG A 355 -18.14 24.59 4.14
CA ARG A 355 -17.12 25.61 4.44
C ARG A 355 -15.88 25.07 5.15
N ALA A 356 -15.60 23.78 4.98
CA ALA A 356 -14.49 23.09 5.63
C ALA A 356 -13.15 23.34 4.91
N THR A 357 -13.15 23.95 3.73
CA THR A 357 -11.96 24.23 2.92
C THR A 357 -11.05 25.32 3.50
N GLU A 358 -11.57 26.19 4.37
CA GLU A 358 -10.78 27.17 5.11
C GLU A 358 -10.01 26.58 6.29
N GLU A 359 -10.35 25.37 6.72
CA GLU A 359 -9.67 24.69 7.82
C GLU A 359 -8.21 24.38 7.48
N LYS A 360 -7.29 24.75 8.37
CA LYS A 360 -5.84 24.69 8.13
C LYS A 360 -5.35 23.39 7.52
N GLY A 361 -5.85 22.24 8.02
CA GLY A 361 -5.46 20.91 7.53
C GLY A 361 -5.99 20.59 6.14
N ILE A 362 -7.21 21.02 5.82
CA ILE A 362 -7.85 20.80 4.52
C ILE A 362 -7.28 21.78 3.49
N LYS A 363 -7.16 23.06 3.86
CA LYS A 363 -6.55 24.13 3.06
C LYS A 363 -5.15 23.80 2.56
N THR A 364 -4.36 23.13 3.40
CA THR A 364 -3.01 22.68 3.02
C THR A 364 -3.04 21.67 1.88
N VAL A 365 -3.95 20.68 1.96
CA VAL A 365 -4.13 19.66 0.92
C VAL A 365 -4.75 20.26 -0.34
N LEU A 366 -5.68 21.21 -0.20
CA LEU A 366 -6.27 21.94 -1.32
C LEU A 366 -5.20 22.71 -2.09
N ARG A 367 -4.32 23.44 -1.40
CA ARG A 367 -3.21 24.15 -2.02
C ARG A 367 -2.28 23.22 -2.80
N GLU A 368 -1.91 22.08 -2.22
CA GLU A 368 -1.10 21.07 -2.89
C GLU A 368 -1.81 20.51 -4.14
N SER A 369 -3.11 20.23 -4.04
CA SER A 369 -3.92 19.72 -5.16
C SER A 369 -3.99 20.74 -6.29
N ARG A 370 -4.19 22.02 -5.98
CA ARG A 370 -4.16 23.13 -6.94
C ARG A 370 -2.83 23.24 -7.68
N GLN A 371 -1.72 23.09 -6.96
CA GLN A 371 -0.37 23.09 -7.55
C GLN A 371 -0.15 21.90 -8.49
N ILE A 372 -0.60 20.70 -8.11
CA ILE A 372 -0.47 19.49 -8.95
C ILE A 372 -1.27 19.65 -10.25
N VAL A 373 -2.48 20.22 -10.17
CA VAL A 373 -3.41 20.29 -11.30
C VAL A 373 -3.17 21.53 -12.18
N GLY A 374 -2.48 22.54 -11.65
CA GLY A 374 -2.28 23.83 -12.32
C GLY A 374 -3.55 24.68 -12.38
N ILE A 375 -4.40 24.58 -11.35
CA ILE A 375 -5.66 25.34 -11.23
C ILE A 375 -5.68 26.01 -9.85
N ASN A 376 -5.66 27.34 -9.81
CA ASN A 376 -5.66 28.10 -8.55
C ASN A 376 -7.09 28.41 -8.02
N ASP A 377 -8.11 28.25 -8.87
CA ASP A 377 -9.52 28.52 -8.58
C ASP A 377 -10.17 27.40 -7.73
N ASP A 378 -11.47 27.52 -7.46
CA ASP A 378 -12.30 26.48 -6.82
C ASP A 378 -12.29 25.17 -7.65
N LEU A 379 -12.10 24.05 -6.96
CA LEU A 379 -12.12 22.70 -7.54
C LEU A 379 -13.52 22.06 -7.51
N SER A 380 -14.49 22.66 -6.81
CA SER A 380 -15.87 22.14 -6.72
C SER A 380 -16.57 21.94 -8.07
N PRO A 381 -16.41 22.84 -9.07
CA PRO A 381 -17.01 22.60 -10.39
C PRO A 381 -16.47 21.34 -11.06
N ILE A 382 -15.18 21.03 -10.87
CA ILE A 382 -14.56 19.79 -11.37
C ILE A 382 -15.08 18.60 -10.57
N SER A 383 -15.10 18.72 -9.23
CA SER A 383 -15.61 17.69 -8.33
C SER A 383 -17.03 17.25 -8.67
N ALA A 384 -17.89 18.17 -9.12
CA ALA A 384 -19.28 17.88 -9.50
C ALA A 384 -19.44 17.09 -10.80
N LEU A 385 -18.39 16.97 -11.63
CA LEU A 385 -18.43 16.22 -12.90
C LEU A 385 -18.24 14.70 -12.73
N PHE A 386 -17.94 14.24 -11.51
CA PHE A 386 -17.55 12.87 -11.22
C PHE A 386 -18.40 12.24 -10.12
N ASP A 387 -18.81 11.00 -10.37
CA ASP A 387 -19.47 10.15 -9.37
C ASP A 387 -18.42 9.46 -8.47
N LEU A 388 -18.61 9.51 -7.15
CA LEU A 388 -17.70 8.85 -6.20
C LEU A 388 -17.65 7.33 -6.39
N ARG A 389 -18.74 6.69 -6.81
CA ARG A 389 -18.80 5.24 -7.07
C ARG A 389 -18.03 4.88 -8.33
N TYR A 390 -18.07 5.75 -9.35
CA TYR A 390 -17.19 5.63 -10.52
C TYR A 390 -15.71 5.67 -10.12
N LEU A 391 -15.33 6.65 -9.28
CA LEU A 391 -13.97 6.72 -8.74
C LEU A 391 -13.60 5.46 -7.94
N LEU A 392 -14.53 4.92 -7.15
CA LEU A 392 -14.30 3.69 -6.41
C LEU A 392 -14.06 2.49 -7.33
N GLY A 393 -14.84 2.36 -8.41
CA GLY A 393 -14.66 1.34 -9.43
C GLY A 393 -13.25 1.34 -10.01
N ILE A 394 -12.77 2.52 -10.39
CA ILE A 394 -11.38 2.73 -10.85
C ILE A 394 -10.38 2.35 -9.76
N ILE A 395 -10.51 2.90 -8.55
CA ILE A 395 -9.55 2.68 -7.46
C ILE A 395 -9.41 1.19 -7.08
N ASN A 396 -10.51 0.45 -7.12
CA ASN A 396 -10.50 -0.98 -6.76
C ASN A 396 -10.04 -1.90 -7.89
N SER A 397 -10.04 -1.42 -9.14
CA SER A 397 -9.68 -2.19 -10.32
C SER A 397 -8.24 -2.72 -10.28
N GLN A 398 -8.06 -3.96 -10.74
CA GLN A 398 -6.77 -4.58 -10.96
C GLN A 398 -5.97 -3.86 -12.05
N PHE A 399 -6.63 -3.37 -13.11
CA PHE A 399 -5.99 -2.57 -14.15
C PHE A 399 -5.26 -1.35 -13.55
N ILE A 400 -5.95 -0.60 -12.69
CA ILE A 400 -5.36 0.57 -12.02
C ILE A 400 -4.26 0.18 -11.04
N ARG A 401 -4.41 -0.93 -10.31
CA ARG A 401 -3.34 -1.42 -9.44
C ARG A 401 -2.08 -1.82 -10.21
N ARG A 402 -2.24 -2.45 -11.38
CA ARG A 402 -1.12 -2.78 -12.27
C ARG A 402 -0.44 -1.51 -12.79
N TYR A 403 -1.23 -0.52 -13.23
CA TYR A 403 -0.72 0.79 -13.64
C TYR A 403 0.06 1.50 -12.53
N LEU A 404 -0.49 1.58 -11.31
CA LEU A 404 0.21 2.21 -10.19
C LEU A 404 1.52 1.49 -9.87
N ALA A 405 1.50 0.15 -9.85
CA ALA A 405 2.69 -0.65 -9.62
C ALA A 405 3.76 -0.53 -10.71
N ALA A 406 3.34 -0.25 -11.94
CA ALA A 406 4.22 -0.02 -13.08
C ALA A 406 4.83 1.39 -13.07
N ASN A 407 4.00 2.41 -12.85
CA ASN A 407 4.32 3.78 -13.25
C ASN A 407 4.36 4.79 -12.11
N LYS A 408 3.75 4.52 -10.94
CA LYS A 408 3.57 5.55 -9.90
C LYS A 408 4.07 5.21 -8.49
N LEU A 409 4.34 3.93 -8.17
CA LEU A 409 4.87 3.57 -6.84
C LEU A 409 6.28 4.15 -6.61
N GLU A 410 6.39 5.01 -5.60
CA GLU A 410 7.65 5.48 -5.00
C GLU A 410 7.78 4.85 -3.59
N GLY A 411 8.92 4.23 -3.27
CA GLY A 411 9.34 3.77 -1.93
C GLY A 411 8.28 3.13 -1.03
N THR A 412 7.80 1.93 -1.35
CA THR A 412 6.80 1.23 -0.52
C THR A 412 7.23 -0.17 -0.13
N ARG A 413 6.99 -0.52 1.15
CA ARG A 413 6.74 -1.91 1.55
C ARG A 413 5.65 -2.45 0.63
N GLU A 414 5.87 -3.62 0.04
CA GLU A 414 5.00 -4.21 -0.99
C GLU A 414 3.50 -4.06 -0.64
N GLY A 415 2.75 -3.43 -1.54
CA GLY A 415 1.28 -3.36 -1.48
C GLY A 415 0.67 -2.13 -0.79
N ARG A 416 1.45 -1.25 -0.13
CA ARG A 416 0.92 -0.01 0.47
C ARG A 416 0.86 1.14 -0.53
N ILE A 417 -0.27 1.83 -0.67
CA ILE A 417 -0.40 3.00 -1.55
C ILE A 417 -0.66 4.25 -0.71
N TYR A 418 0.25 5.22 -0.70
CA TYR A 418 0.13 6.46 0.07
C TYR A 418 -0.78 7.50 -0.62
N PRO A 419 -1.31 8.50 0.13
CA PRO A 419 -2.15 9.56 -0.43
C PRO A 419 -1.52 10.29 -1.62
N ASP A 420 -0.21 10.53 -1.60
CA ASP A 420 0.47 11.28 -2.67
C ASP A 420 0.50 10.52 -4.00
N VAL A 421 0.49 9.19 -3.94
CA VAL A 421 0.34 8.34 -5.13
C VAL A 421 -1.10 8.46 -5.67
N TRP A 422 -2.10 8.37 -4.78
CA TRP A 422 -3.51 8.51 -5.18
C TRP A 422 -3.83 9.89 -5.76
N LYS A 423 -3.31 10.97 -5.17
CA LYS A 423 -3.54 12.35 -5.65
C LYS A 423 -3.19 12.49 -7.14
N ARG A 424 -2.14 11.82 -7.60
CA ARG A 424 -1.62 11.87 -8.97
C ARG A 424 -2.23 10.82 -9.91
N LEU A 425 -3.14 9.96 -9.44
CA LEU A 425 -3.80 8.97 -10.28
C LEU A 425 -4.59 9.68 -11.39
N PRO A 426 -4.32 9.41 -12.68
CA PRO A 426 -5.13 9.96 -13.76
C PRO A 426 -6.50 9.31 -13.79
N ILE A 427 -7.55 10.11 -13.68
CA ILE A 427 -8.95 9.71 -13.78
C ILE A 427 -9.49 10.16 -15.13
N LYS A 428 -9.95 9.20 -15.94
CA LYS A 428 -10.55 9.49 -17.24
C LYS A 428 -11.80 10.35 -17.07
N VAL A 429 -11.90 11.44 -17.83
CA VAL A 429 -13.10 12.29 -17.87
C VAL A 429 -14.16 11.61 -18.75
N ALA A 430 -14.87 10.65 -18.17
CA ALA A 430 -15.86 9.85 -18.87
C ALA A 430 -17.25 10.53 -18.94
N PRO A 431 -18.06 10.24 -19.99
CA PRO A 431 -19.46 10.65 -20.06
C PRO A 431 -20.28 10.14 -18.88
N ASP A 432 -21.38 10.83 -18.56
CA ASP A 432 -22.25 10.48 -17.43
C ASP A 432 -22.77 9.04 -17.51
N GLU A 433 -23.03 8.55 -18.72
CA GLU A 433 -23.52 7.18 -18.93
C GLU A 433 -22.49 6.13 -18.48
N ARG A 434 -21.21 6.28 -18.87
CA ARG A 434 -20.13 5.38 -18.44
C ARG A 434 -19.90 5.44 -16.94
N GLN A 435 -19.95 6.64 -16.36
CA GLN A 435 -19.83 6.78 -14.90
C GLN A 435 -20.99 6.09 -14.17
N ARG A 436 -22.22 6.21 -14.69
CA ARG A 436 -23.41 5.58 -14.12
C ARG A 436 -23.33 4.05 -14.18
N GLN A 437 -22.89 3.48 -15.30
CA GLN A 437 -22.69 2.02 -15.44
C GLN A 437 -21.76 1.47 -14.35
N VAL A 438 -20.59 2.10 -14.15
CA VAL A 438 -19.68 1.70 -13.06
C VAL A 438 -20.33 1.91 -11.69
N ALA A 439 -21.01 3.03 -11.48
CA ALA A 439 -21.63 3.37 -10.21
C ALA A 439 -22.72 2.37 -9.78
N GLU A 440 -23.56 1.93 -10.72
CA GLU A 440 -24.61 0.92 -10.49
C GLU A 440 -24.02 -0.44 -10.14
N LEU A 441 -22.94 -0.85 -10.81
CA LEU A 441 -22.21 -2.07 -10.47
C LEU A 441 -21.62 -1.99 -9.06
N VAL A 442 -21.01 -0.85 -8.70
CA VAL A 442 -20.49 -0.63 -7.34
C VAL A 442 -21.59 -0.79 -6.30
N ASP A 443 -22.74 -0.13 -6.49
CA ASP A 443 -23.86 -0.23 -5.56
C ASP A 443 -24.38 -1.67 -5.43
N THR A 444 -24.49 -2.39 -6.55
CA THR A 444 -24.93 -3.78 -6.60
C THR A 444 -23.95 -4.71 -5.87
N ILE A 445 -22.64 -4.51 -6.06
CA ILE A 445 -21.58 -5.26 -5.37
C ILE A 445 -21.65 -5.02 -3.86
N GLN A 446 -21.74 -3.76 -3.42
CA GLN A 446 -21.84 -3.46 -1.97
C GLN A 446 -23.13 -4.04 -1.36
N ALA A 447 -24.25 -4.01 -2.10
CA ALA A 447 -25.51 -4.60 -1.66
C ALA A 447 -25.38 -6.13 -1.50
N HIS A 448 -24.76 -6.83 -2.45
CA HIS A 448 -24.52 -8.28 -2.34
C HIS A 448 -23.59 -8.63 -1.18
N TYR A 449 -22.52 -7.85 -0.95
CA TYR A 449 -21.67 -8.07 0.23
C TYR A 449 -22.43 -7.83 1.54
N LYS A 450 -23.30 -6.82 1.60
CA LYS A 450 -24.16 -6.57 2.75
C LYS A 450 -25.10 -7.76 3.00
N GLN A 451 -25.76 -8.25 1.96
CA GLN A 451 -26.60 -9.45 2.04
C GLN A 451 -25.79 -10.67 2.53
N LEU A 452 -24.59 -10.89 1.96
CA LEU A 452 -23.70 -12.00 2.32
C LEU A 452 -23.30 -11.95 3.81
N SER A 453 -23.05 -10.75 4.32
CA SER A 453 -22.73 -10.54 5.74
C SER A 453 -23.92 -10.71 6.68
N SER A 454 -25.15 -10.55 6.17
CA SER A 454 -26.39 -10.72 6.94
C SER A 454 -26.91 -12.16 6.95
N LEU A 455 -26.35 -13.06 6.13
CA LEU A 455 -26.74 -14.47 6.15
C LEU A 455 -26.48 -15.10 7.51
N ALA A 456 -27.36 -16.02 7.89
CA ALA A 456 -27.22 -16.74 9.14
C ALA A 456 -25.86 -17.45 9.22
N THR A 457 -25.33 -17.46 10.44
CA THR A 457 -24.13 -18.21 10.82
C THR A 457 -24.55 -19.51 11.51
N PRO A 458 -23.65 -20.50 11.59
CA PRO A 458 -23.94 -21.70 12.37
C PRO A 458 -24.31 -21.37 13.83
N ILE A 459 -23.70 -20.33 14.40
CA ILE A 459 -24.00 -19.85 15.76
C ILE A 459 -25.45 -19.33 15.86
N THR A 460 -25.89 -18.48 14.92
CA THR A 460 -27.27 -17.96 14.94
C THR A 460 -28.31 -19.04 14.69
N LEU A 461 -28.01 -20.04 13.85
CA LEU A 461 -28.89 -21.18 13.67
C LEU A 461 -28.95 -22.07 14.92
N ALA A 462 -27.81 -22.34 15.54
CA ALA A 462 -27.72 -23.16 16.74
C ALA A 462 -28.45 -22.50 17.93
N ALA A 463 -28.42 -21.16 18.03
CA ALA A 463 -29.16 -20.41 19.05
C ALA A 463 -30.67 -20.69 19.01
N ASN A 464 -31.25 -20.87 17.82
CA ASN A 464 -32.68 -21.19 17.67
C ASN A 464 -33.02 -22.61 18.15
N ILE A 465 -32.04 -23.52 18.18
CA ILE A 465 -32.22 -24.94 18.55
C ILE A 465 -31.85 -25.20 20.03
N ALA A 466 -31.12 -24.28 20.66
CA ALA A 466 -30.55 -24.46 22.00
C ALA A 466 -31.58 -24.89 23.07
N HIS A 467 -32.83 -24.46 22.96
CA HIS A 467 -33.92 -24.81 23.88
C HIS A 467 -34.33 -26.30 23.88
N HIS A 468 -33.92 -27.08 22.87
CA HIS A 468 -34.30 -28.49 22.72
C HIS A 468 -33.09 -29.44 22.63
N SER A 469 -31.89 -28.97 23.00
CA SER A 469 -30.66 -29.76 22.91
C SER A 469 -30.52 -30.82 24.01
N ARG A 470 -29.75 -31.89 23.74
CA ARG A 470 -29.43 -32.98 24.67
C ARG A 470 -27.92 -33.20 24.74
N SER A 471 -27.45 -33.83 25.81
CA SER A 471 -26.05 -34.25 25.88
C SER A 471 -25.75 -35.33 24.83
N ILE A 472 -24.58 -35.21 24.18
CA ILE A 472 -24.04 -36.22 23.26
C ILE A 472 -23.94 -37.62 23.89
N GLN A 473 -23.90 -37.71 25.23
CA GLN A 473 -23.91 -38.96 25.96
C GLN A 473 -25.12 -39.84 25.65
N SER A 474 -26.26 -39.24 25.28
CA SER A 474 -27.45 -40.01 24.85
C SER A 474 -27.19 -40.80 23.57
N TYR A 475 -26.53 -40.20 22.58
CA TYR A 475 -26.14 -40.86 21.34
C TYR A 475 -25.02 -41.89 21.57
N LEU A 476 -24.07 -41.59 22.45
CA LEU A 476 -23.03 -42.55 22.87
C LEU A 476 -23.64 -43.79 23.53
N ALA A 477 -24.67 -43.62 24.37
CA ALA A 477 -25.33 -44.71 25.07
C ALA A 477 -26.19 -45.59 24.14
N ARG A 478 -26.79 -45.00 23.10
CA ARG A 478 -27.53 -45.74 22.05
C ARG A 478 -26.61 -46.42 21.03
N GLY A 479 -25.35 -46.00 20.95
CA GLY A 479 -24.38 -46.53 20.00
C GLY A 479 -24.42 -45.87 18.63
N ASP A 480 -25.18 -44.77 18.47
CA ASP A 480 -25.28 -43.98 17.23
C ASP A 480 -23.93 -43.32 16.87
N ILE A 481 -23.14 -42.99 17.89
CA ILE A 481 -21.77 -42.50 17.78
C ILE A 481 -20.88 -43.27 18.75
N ARG A 482 -19.66 -43.58 18.34
CA ARG A 482 -18.67 -44.30 19.15
C ARG A 482 -17.37 -43.53 19.21
N PHE A 483 -16.72 -43.57 20.36
CA PHE A 483 -15.40 -42.98 20.57
C PHE A 483 -14.34 -44.08 20.57
N VAL A 484 -13.28 -43.88 19.80
CA VAL A 484 -12.12 -44.77 19.75
C VAL A 484 -10.90 -43.98 20.20
N GLY A 485 -10.21 -44.47 21.22
CA GLY A 485 -9.02 -43.84 21.83
C GLY A 485 -9.08 -43.83 23.35
N GLU A 486 -8.08 -43.22 23.99
CA GLU A 486 -8.09 -43.02 25.45
C GLU A 486 -8.93 -41.80 25.83
N SER A 487 -9.84 -41.94 26.80
CA SER A 487 -10.74 -40.84 27.20
C SER A 487 -10.01 -39.63 27.83
N SER A 488 -8.80 -39.84 28.34
CA SER A 488 -7.88 -38.80 28.83
C SER A 488 -7.29 -37.95 27.70
N THR A 489 -7.44 -38.36 26.44
CA THR A 489 -6.87 -37.67 25.27
C THR A 489 -7.48 -36.30 25.09
N THR A 490 -6.63 -35.26 25.08
CA THR A 490 -7.01 -33.87 24.76
C THR A 490 -7.27 -33.69 23.28
N ILE A 491 -8.31 -32.94 22.92
CA ILE A 491 -8.68 -32.55 21.55
C ILE A 491 -7.74 -31.43 21.04
N ALA A 492 -6.43 -31.66 21.11
CA ALA A 492 -5.43 -30.61 20.86
C ALA A 492 -5.32 -30.21 19.37
N GLU A 493 -5.86 -31.02 18.45
CA GLU A 493 -5.91 -30.73 17.02
C GLU A 493 -7.30 -30.20 16.66
N ARG A 494 -7.37 -29.30 15.65
CA ARG A 494 -8.65 -28.87 15.10
C ARG A 494 -9.38 -30.11 14.54
N PRO A 495 -10.56 -30.47 15.05
CA PRO A 495 -11.27 -31.65 14.60
C PRO A 495 -11.55 -31.60 13.10
N MET A 496 -11.36 -32.72 12.41
CA MET A 496 -11.61 -32.83 10.97
C MET A 496 -12.18 -34.20 10.60
N LEU A 497 -13.20 -34.20 9.76
CA LEU A 497 -13.72 -35.41 9.11
C LEU A 497 -12.73 -35.97 8.09
N ARG A 498 -12.37 -37.26 8.23
CA ARG A 498 -11.53 -38.03 7.30
C ARG A 498 -11.99 -39.47 7.22
N ASP A 499 -12.21 -39.98 6.01
CA ASP A 499 -12.55 -41.39 5.75
C ASP A 499 -13.71 -41.91 6.63
N GLY A 500 -14.75 -41.09 6.85
CA GLY A 500 -15.90 -41.43 7.70
C GLY A 500 -15.68 -41.30 9.21
N HIS A 501 -14.53 -40.79 9.65
CA HIS A 501 -14.16 -40.61 11.06
C HIS A 501 -13.94 -39.13 11.37
N LEU A 502 -14.46 -38.64 12.50
CA LEU A 502 -14.11 -37.32 13.01
C LEU A 502 -12.86 -37.43 13.87
N MET A 503 -11.72 -37.02 13.33
CA MET A 503 -10.44 -37.07 13.99
C MET A 503 -10.36 -36.00 15.08
N LEU A 504 -10.13 -36.40 16.33
CA LEU A 504 -9.94 -35.51 17.47
C LEU A 504 -8.46 -35.31 17.81
N ARG A 505 -7.63 -36.34 17.57
CA ARG A 505 -6.17 -36.30 17.73
C ARG A 505 -5.51 -37.45 16.95
N ARG A 506 -4.30 -37.23 16.42
CA ARG A 506 -3.55 -38.28 15.72
C ARG A 506 -2.68 -39.13 16.66
N GLN A 507 -2.09 -38.52 17.69
CA GLN A 507 -1.18 -39.20 18.62
C GLN A 507 -1.36 -38.70 20.08
N PRO A 508 -1.85 -39.55 21.01
CA PRO A 508 -2.45 -40.86 20.74
C PRO A 508 -3.68 -40.74 19.83
N LEU A 509 -3.98 -41.78 19.06
CA LEU A 509 -5.08 -41.78 18.10
C LEU A 509 -6.41 -41.69 18.85
N ALA A 510 -7.20 -40.65 18.54
CA ALA A 510 -8.53 -40.45 19.09
C ALA A 510 -9.48 -39.93 18.01
N TYR A 511 -10.60 -40.64 17.78
CA TYR A 511 -11.60 -40.27 16.78
C TYR A 511 -13.01 -40.69 17.19
N LEU A 512 -14.00 -40.13 16.49
CA LEU A 512 -15.40 -40.54 16.56
C LEU A 512 -15.83 -41.21 15.26
N GLU A 513 -16.63 -42.26 15.36
CA GLU A 513 -17.26 -42.94 14.24
C GLU A 513 -18.77 -42.99 14.45
N ALA A 514 -19.53 -42.81 13.36
CA ALA A 514 -20.98 -42.96 13.30
C ALA A 514 -21.32 -43.55 11.93
N PRO A 515 -21.15 -44.88 11.75
CA PRO A 515 -21.21 -45.52 10.42
C PRO A 515 -22.57 -45.33 9.74
N ASP A 516 -23.64 -45.29 10.52
CA ASP A 516 -25.01 -45.16 10.00
C ASP A 516 -25.50 -43.69 9.95
N GLU A 517 -24.79 -42.76 10.59
CA GLU A 517 -25.25 -41.39 10.82
C GLU A 517 -24.15 -40.33 10.59
N PRO A 518 -23.67 -40.14 9.34
CA PRO A 518 -22.58 -39.22 9.03
C PRO A 518 -22.91 -37.75 9.35
N GLY A 519 -24.20 -37.37 9.33
CA GLY A 519 -24.65 -36.03 9.72
C GLY A 519 -24.33 -35.68 11.17
N LEU A 520 -24.31 -36.67 12.06
CA LEU A 520 -23.96 -36.48 13.48
C LEU A 520 -22.48 -36.14 13.64
N LEU A 521 -21.58 -36.77 12.87
CA LEU A 521 -20.16 -36.41 12.88
C LEU A 521 -19.94 -34.99 12.34
N ARG A 522 -20.63 -34.60 11.26
CA ARG A 522 -20.56 -33.23 10.73
C ARG A 522 -21.04 -32.20 11.75
N TYR A 523 -22.11 -32.49 12.48
CA TYR A 523 -22.58 -31.62 13.56
C TYR A 523 -21.52 -31.47 14.65
N VAL A 524 -20.93 -32.58 15.13
CA VAL A 524 -19.93 -32.54 16.21
C VAL A 524 -18.66 -31.81 15.76
N GLU A 525 -18.25 -31.97 14.50
CA GLU A 525 -17.15 -31.20 13.90
C GLU A 525 -17.47 -29.71 13.93
N LEU A 526 -18.64 -29.30 13.45
CA LEU A 526 -19.10 -27.91 13.45
C LEU A 526 -19.19 -27.34 14.88
N TYR A 527 -19.71 -28.15 15.81
CA TYR A 527 -19.85 -27.79 17.22
C TYR A 527 -18.49 -27.49 17.85
N LEU A 528 -17.52 -28.39 17.68
CA LEU A 528 -16.19 -28.24 18.24
C LEU A 528 -15.35 -27.17 17.54
N THR A 529 -15.62 -26.85 16.27
CA THR A 529 -14.78 -25.92 15.49
C THR A 529 -15.33 -24.50 15.40
N GLN A 530 -16.66 -24.33 15.43
CA GLN A 530 -17.30 -23.03 15.20
C GLN A 530 -18.19 -22.58 16.36
N LEU A 531 -18.94 -23.49 16.99
CA LEU A 531 -19.86 -23.12 18.07
C LEU A 531 -19.15 -22.97 19.42
N HIS A 532 -18.31 -23.94 19.75
CA HIS A 532 -17.62 -24.07 21.03
C HIS A 532 -16.13 -24.45 20.85
N PRO A 533 -15.32 -23.62 20.18
CA PRO A 533 -13.90 -23.89 19.94
C PRO A 533 -13.06 -24.02 21.21
N GLU A 534 -13.52 -23.48 22.34
CA GLU A 534 -12.90 -23.62 23.65
C GLU A 534 -12.82 -25.08 24.12
N LEU A 535 -13.72 -25.95 23.67
CA LEU A 535 -13.76 -27.36 24.07
C LEU A 535 -12.61 -28.18 23.49
N GLN A 536 -11.94 -27.70 22.44
CA GLN A 536 -10.76 -28.36 21.87
C GLN A 536 -9.64 -28.52 22.93
N LYS A 537 -9.54 -27.61 23.90
CA LYS A 537 -8.49 -27.67 24.92
C LYS A 537 -8.75 -28.70 26.03
N LEU A 538 -9.87 -29.42 25.97
CA LEU A 538 -10.28 -30.38 27.00
C LEU A 538 -9.98 -31.82 26.58
N SER A 539 -9.87 -32.71 27.56
CA SER A 539 -9.92 -34.16 27.31
C SER A 539 -11.28 -34.58 26.78
N TRP A 540 -11.36 -35.65 25.99
CA TRP A 540 -12.65 -36.19 25.53
C TRP A 540 -13.59 -36.48 26.70
N ALA A 541 -13.06 -37.00 27.82
CA ALA A 541 -13.83 -37.25 29.04
C ALA A 541 -14.54 -35.99 29.57
N GLN A 542 -13.88 -34.84 29.49
CA GLN A 542 -14.43 -33.55 29.92
C GLN A 542 -15.32 -32.91 28.85
N ALA A 543 -14.89 -32.93 27.58
CA ALA A 543 -15.61 -32.32 26.47
C ALA A 543 -16.99 -32.98 26.26
N ARG A 544 -17.08 -34.32 26.29
CA ARG A 544 -18.35 -35.05 26.10
C ARG A 544 -19.43 -34.75 27.15
N GLN A 545 -19.05 -34.22 28.31
CA GLN A 545 -20.00 -33.78 29.33
C GLN A 545 -20.64 -32.43 28.97
N GLN A 546 -19.97 -31.63 28.13
CA GLN A 546 -20.39 -30.28 27.78
C GLN A 546 -21.01 -30.21 26.38
N ILE A 547 -20.66 -31.12 25.47
CA ILE A 547 -21.20 -31.15 24.11
C ILE A 547 -22.71 -31.39 24.14
N GLN A 548 -23.44 -30.41 23.61
CA GLN A 548 -24.86 -30.48 23.34
C GLN A 548 -25.11 -30.78 21.86
N VAL A 549 -26.10 -31.61 21.58
CA VAL A 549 -26.52 -32.03 20.23
C VAL A 549 -28.05 -31.94 20.11
N PRO A 550 -28.62 -31.85 18.89
CA PRO A 550 -30.06 -31.91 18.68
C PRO A 550 -30.69 -33.20 19.26
N PRO A 551 -31.97 -33.17 19.66
CA PRO A 551 -32.58 -34.23 20.45
C PRO A 551 -32.85 -35.53 19.68
N THR A 552 -32.96 -35.45 18.35
CA THR A 552 -33.21 -36.56 17.43
C THR A 552 -32.28 -36.50 16.23
N LEU A 553 -32.04 -37.65 15.57
CA LEU A 553 -31.24 -37.73 14.33
C LEU A 553 -31.88 -36.93 13.20
N GLU A 554 -33.21 -36.90 13.13
CA GLU A 554 -33.96 -36.05 12.20
C GLU A 554 -33.65 -34.56 12.44
N ALA A 555 -33.61 -34.09 13.68
CA ALA A 555 -33.24 -32.71 13.99
C ALA A 555 -31.76 -32.39 13.66
N VAL A 556 -30.87 -33.38 13.77
CA VAL A 556 -29.49 -33.25 13.27
C VAL A 556 -29.50 -33.09 11.74
N HIS A 557 -30.26 -33.92 11.03
CA HIS A 557 -30.37 -33.86 9.58
C HIS A 557 -30.94 -32.52 9.11
N GLU A 558 -32.05 -32.05 9.68
CA GLU A 558 -32.65 -30.74 9.36
C GLU A 558 -31.69 -29.58 9.61
N PHE A 559 -30.96 -29.59 10.73
CA PHE A 559 -29.95 -28.57 11.00
C PHE A 559 -28.83 -28.58 9.97
N MET A 560 -28.31 -29.76 9.62
CA MET A 560 -27.25 -29.87 8.63
C MET A 560 -27.73 -29.47 7.23
N LEU A 561 -28.97 -29.79 6.85
CA LEU A 561 -29.58 -29.28 5.61
C LEU A 561 -29.67 -27.75 5.59
N ALA A 562 -30.04 -27.12 6.71
CA ALA A 562 -30.06 -25.67 6.82
C ALA A 562 -28.67 -25.04 6.69
N ILE A 563 -27.63 -25.68 7.25
CA ILE A 563 -26.24 -25.28 7.06
C ILE A 563 -25.83 -25.39 5.59
N ASP A 564 -26.10 -26.53 4.95
CA ASP A 564 -25.76 -26.78 3.54
C ASP A 564 -26.47 -25.79 2.60
N ALA A 565 -27.73 -25.45 2.88
CA ALA A 565 -28.47 -24.44 2.13
C ALA A 565 -27.82 -23.04 2.23
N ILE A 566 -27.38 -22.64 3.43
CA ILE A 566 -26.68 -21.35 3.63
C ILE A 566 -25.31 -21.37 2.96
N GLU A 567 -24.56 -22.47 3.04
CA GLU A 567 -23.27 -22.59 2.37
C GLU A 567 -23.41 -22.51 0.85
N THR A 568 -24.44 -23.16 0.30
CA THR A 568 -24.80 -23.06 -1.12
C THR A 568 -25.12 -21.62 -1.50
N GLN A 569 -26.00 -20.95 -0.74
CA GLN A 569 -26.35 -19.56 -0.96
C GLN A 569 -25.12 -18.62 -0.87
N LYS A 570 -24.22 -18.83 0.10
CA LYS A 570 -22.96 -18.08 0.22
C LYS A 570 -22.09 -18.26 -1.02
N GLN A 571 -22.02 -19.47 -1.56
CA GLN A 571 -21.20 -19.78 -2.72
C GLN A 571 -21.78 -19.16 -4.00
N GLU A 572 -23.10 -19.23 -4.19
CA GLU A 572 -23.81 -18.57 -5.30
C GLU A 572 -23.57 -17.05 -5.28
N MET A 573 -23.77 -16.41 -4.11
CA MET A 573 -23.54 -14.98 -3.97
C MET A 573 -22.09 -14.57 -4.23
N ARG A 574 -21.11 -15.36 -3.77
CA ARG A 574 -19.68 -15.12 -4.08
C ARG A 574 -19.39 -15.23 -5.57
N THR A 575 -20.04 -16.17 -6.25
CA THR A 575 -19.92 -16.34 -7.70
C THR A 575 -20.48 -15.12 -8.42
N THR A 576 -21.67 -14.66 -8.04
CA THR A 576 -22.28 -13.43 -8.58
C THR A 576 -21.40 -12.20 -8.35
N ILE A 577 -20.88 -12.02 -7.13
CA ILE A 577 -19.95 -10.92 -6.82
C ILE A 577 -18.71 -10.99 -7.71
N THR A 578 -18.15 -12.19 -7.91
CA THR A 578 -16.95 -12.38 -8.76
C THR A 578 -17.23 -11.98 -10.21
N ALA A 579 -18.41 -12.33 -10.75
CA ALA A 579 -18.82 -11.93 -12.09
C ALA A 579 -18.98 -10.40 -12.21
N LEU A 580 -19.66 -9.76 -11.24
CA LEU A 580 -19.81 -8.30 -11.21
C LEU A 580 -18.47 -7.57 -11.09
N LEU A 581 -17.53 -8.11 -10.32
CA LEU A 581 -16.18 -7.57 -10.23
C LEU A 581 -15.46 -7.64 -11.59
N ALA A 582 -15.59 -8.75 -12.31
CA ALA A 582 -15.02 -8.88 -13.66
C ALA A 582 -15.63 -7.87 -14.65
N GLU A 583 -16.94 -7.64 -14.58
CA GLU A 583 -17.62 -6.63 -15.39
C GLU A 583 -17.10 -5.20 -15.11
N VAL A 584 -16.85 -4.86 -13.84
CA VAL A 584 -16.21 -3.58 -13.47
C VAL A 584 -14.81 -3.48 -14.07
N GLU A 585 -14.00 -4.55 -14.05
CA GLU A 585 -12.66 -4.54 -14.65
C GLU A 585 -12.72 -4.29 -16.16
N GLU A 586 -13.56 -5.02 -16.88
CA GLU A 586 -13.74 -4.85 -18.33
C GLU A 586 -14.19 -3.43 -18.68
N LEU A 587 -15.15 -2.90 -17.92
CA LEU A 587 -15.68 -1.55 -18.13
C LEU A 587 -14.63 -0.47 -17.84
N VAL A 588 -13.82 -0.63 -16.79
CA VAL A 588 -12.72 0.30 -16.46
C VAL A 588 -11.67 0.28 -17.57
N GLU A 589 -11.24 -0.90 -18.05
CA GLU A 589 -10.26 -1.01 -19.15
C GLU A 589 -10.79 -0.37 -20.45
N ALA A 590 -12.07 -0.58 -20.77
CA ALA A 590 -12.72 0.03 -21.92
C ALA A 590 -12.75 1.56 -21.82
N ILE A 591 -13.10 2.12 -20.66
CA ILE A 591 -13.18 3.57 -20.43
C ILE A 591 -11.83 4.26 -20.69
N TYR A 592 -10.71 3.64 -20.30
CA TYR A 592 -9.39 4.23 -20.56
C TYR A 592 -8.97 4.16 -22.04
N SER A 593 -9.58 3.26 -22.81
CA SER A 593 -9.39 3.14 -24.27
C SER A 593 -10.28 4.07 -25.09
N GLU A 594 -11.36 4.59 -24.50
CA GLU A 594 -12.31 5.51 -25.13
C GLU A 594 -11.83 6.97 -25.12
N PRO A 595 -12.32 7.85 -26.02
CA PRO A 595 -12.07 9.28 -25.92
C PRO A 595 -12.75 9.87 -24.67
N ALA A 596 -12.17 10.91 -24.10
CA ALA A 596 -12.80 11.66 -23.02
C ALA A 596 -14.00 12.47 -23.50
N ASP A 597 -14.90 12.79 -22.58
CA ASP A 597 -16.04 13.66 -22.84
C ASP A 597 -15.55 15.08 -23.20
N SER A 598 -15.78 15.49 -24.44
CA SER A 598 -15.27 16.75 -24.98
C SER A 598 -15.87 17.98 -24.27
N GLY A 599 -17.13 17.92 -23.85
CA GLY A 599 -17.81 19.04 -23.19
C GLY A 599 -17.32 19.26 -21.76
N LYS A 600 -17.15 18.17 -21.01
CA LYS A 600 -16.53 18.22 -19.67
C LYS A 600 -15.08 18.67 -19.75
N MET A 601 -14.31 18.16 -20.71
CA MET A 601 -12.92 18.56 -20.93
C MET A 601 -12.79 20.04 -21.26
N GLU A 602 -13.66 20.59 -22.13
CA GLU A 602 -13.64 22.03 -22.45
C GLU A 602 -13.92 22.88 -21.21
N SER A 603 -14.82 22.44 -20.34
CA SER A 603 -15.15 23.12 -19.09
C SER A 603 -13.97 23.14 -18.11
N ILE A 604 -13.24 22.02 -18.00
CA ILE A 604 -12.01 21.91 -17.21
C ILE A 604 -10.91 22.81 -17.78
N ASP A 605 -10.73 22.83 -19.10
CA ASP A 605 -9.70 23.64 -19.75
C ASP A 605 -9.99 25.14 -19.66
N LYS A 606 -11.26 25.57 -19.63
CA LYS A 606 -11.65 26.95 -19.32
C LYS A 606 -11.17 27.38 -17.93
N LEU A 607 -11.32 26.50 -16.92
CA LEU A 607 -10.81 26.77 -15.56
C LEU A 607 -9.29 26.86 -15.52
N ARG A 608 -8.58 26.03 -16.29
CA ARG A 608 -7.11 26.13 -16.43
C ARG A 608 -6.69 27.45 -17.08
N LYS A 609 -7.35 27.86 -18.16
CA LYS A 609 -7.00 29.09 -18.91
C LYS A 609 -7.29 30.37 -18.11
N LYS A 610 -8.38 30.41 -17.34
CA LYS A 610 -8.71 31.54 -16.46
C LYS A 610 -7.57 31.87 -15.49
N ASN A 611 -6.84 30.86 -15.01
CA ASN A 611 -5.68 31.06 -14.12
C ASN A 611 -4.46 31.67 -14.82
N LYS A 612 -4.16 31.24 -16.06
CA LYS A 612 -3.03 31.82 -16.83
C LYS A 612 -3.25 33.30 -17.16
N GLY A 613 -4.50 33.72 -17.33
CA GLY A 613 -4.85 35.13 -17.56
C GLY A 613 -4.74 36.00 -16.31
N ALA A 614 -4.87 35.44 -15.11
CA ALA A 614 -4.79 36.18 -13.84
C ALA A 614 -3.36 36.36 -13.32
N GLU A 615 -2.38 35.57 -13.79
CA GLU A 615 -0.95 35.73 -13.48
C GLU A 615 -0.24 36.75 -14.39
N LEU A 616 -0.92 37.26 -15.43
CA LEU A 616 -0.39 38.22 -16.41
C LEU A 616 -0.84 39.68 -16.16
N PHE A 617 -1.46 39.97 -15.01
CA PHE A 617 -1.88 41.32 -14.59
C PHE A 617 -1.30 41.73 -13.24
#